data_AF-A0A023DIG7-F1
#
_entry.id   AF-A0A023DIG7-F1
#
_cell.length_a   1.000
_cell.length_b   1.000
_cell.length_c   1.000
_cell.angle_alpha   90.00
_cell.angle_beta   90.00
_cell.angle_gamma   90.00
#
_symmetry.space_group_name_H-M   'P 1'
#
loop_
_entity.id
_entity.type
_entity.pdbx_description
1 polymer ?
#
loop_
_entity_poly.entity_id
_entity_poly.type
_entity_poly.pdbx_seq_one_letter_code
_entity_poly.pdbx_strand_id
1 'polypeptide(L)' 'MTKPGSRYVNRATNISKAEFEKNLLRDGWKKSISKDGKTIILTKDGAKYVLRDGAKSTGGSTADFYPKGSKRMTLKIRLK' A
#
# COMPACT_ATOMS: atom_id res chain seq x y z
N MET A 1 25.64 12.84 7.76
CA MET A 1 24.73 13.57 6.85
C MET A 1 24.07 12.57 5.90
N THR A 2 22.84 12.14 6.17
CA THR A 2 22.07 11.35 5.19
C THR A 2 21.41 12.32 4.21
N LYS A 3 21.51 12.07 2.89
CA LYS A 3 20.89 12.94 1.87
C LYS A 3 19.37 13.00 2.10
N PRO A 4 18.73 14.18 2.21
CA PRO A 4 17.27 14.28 2.27
C PRO A 4 16.70 13.87 0.91
N GLY A 5 15.95 12.77 0.84
CA GLY A 5 15.54 12.22 -0.46
C GLY A 5 14.42 11.18 -0.47
N SER A 6 13.76 10.88 0.65
CA SER A 6 12.53 10.06 0.58
C SER A 6 11.36 10.96 0.18
N ARG A 7 11.02 10.94 -1.11
CA ARG A 7 9.96 11.74 -1.74
C ARG A 7 8.52 11.40 -1.29
N TYR A 8 8.37 10.48 -0.33
CA TYR A 8 7.10 9.96 0.13
C TYR A 8 7.12 9.72 1.64
N VAL A 9 5.95 9.86 2.26
CA VAL A 9 5.74 9.63 3.69
C VAL A 9 5.82 8.11 3.96
N ASN A 10 6.46 7.70 5.07
CA ASN A 10 6.53 6.30 5.48
C ASN A 10 5.97 6.17 6.91
N ARG A 11 4.90 5.38 7.07
CA ARG A 11 4.21 5.17 8.36
C ARG A 11 4.17 3.69 8.70
N ALA A 12 4.20 3.37 9.98
CA ALA A 12 4.01 2.01 10.47
C ALA A 12 2.64 1.88 11.15
N THR A 13 2.08 0.69 11.10
CA THR A 13 0.84 0.32 11.80
C THR A 13 1.01 -1.00 12.52
N ASN A 14 0.12 -1.30 13.47
CA ASN A 14 0.09 -2.55 14.22
C ASN A 14 -0.92 -3.58 13.65
N ILE A 15 -1.51 -3.30 12.49
CA ILE A 15 -2.50 -4.16 11.84
C ILE A 15 -1.87 -4.98 10.72
N SER A 16 -2.43 -6.16 10.50
CA SER A 16 -1.98 -7.08 9.45
C SER A 16 -2.44 -6.62 8.06
N LYS A 17 -1.81 -7.17 7.01
CA LYS A 17 -2.27 -6.98 5.63
C LYS A 17 -3.72 -7.39 5.42
N ALA A 18 -4.13 -8.53 5.97
CA ALA A 18 -5.49 -9.04 5.82
C ALA A 18 -6.53 -8.12 6.49
N GLU A 19 -6.20 -7.59 7.66
CA GLU A 19 -7.05 -6.64 8.37
C GLU A 19 -7.14 -5.30 7.63
N PHE A 20 -6.01 -4.78 7.14
CA PHE A 20 -5.96 -3.57 6.33
C PHE A 20 -6.82 -3.70 5.06
N GLU A 21 -6.68 -4.83 4.35
CA GLU A 21 -7.49 -5.15 3.18
C GLU A 21 -8.98 -5.19 3.52
N LYS A 22 -9.36 -5.90 4.60
CA LYS A 22 -10.76 -6.04 5.04
C LYS A 22 -11.39 -4.68 5.39
N ASN A 23 -10.63 -3.81 6.03
CA ASN A 23 -11.08 -2.46 6.38
C ASN A 23 -11.34 -1.62 5.12
N LEU A 24 -10.45 -1.67 4.12
CA LEU A 24 -10.67 -0.98 2.85
C LEU A 24 -11.85 -1.55 2.06
N LEU A 25 -12.01 -2.88 2.02
CA LEU A 25 -13.16 -3.51 1.38
C LEU A 25 -14.47 -3.07 2.02
N ARG A 26 -14.52 -2.99 3.36
CA ARG A 26 -15.68 -2.48 4.12
C ARG A 26 -15.96 -1.00 3.83
N ASP A 27 -14.92 -0.21 3.60
CA ASP A 27 -15.02 1.19 3.16
C ASP A 27 -15.40 1.32 1.66
N GLY A 28 -15.68 0.22 0.95
CA GLY A 28 -16.15 0.25 -0.43
C GLY A 28 -15.03 0.36 -1.48
N TRP A 29 -13.78 0.06 -1.11
CA TRP A 29 -12.70 -0.08 -2.08
C TRP A 29 -12.86 -1.36 -2.91
N LYS A 30 -12.58 -1.27 -4.20
CA LYS A 30 -12.68 -2.40 -5.13
C LYS A 30 -11.33 -3.13 -5.21
N LYS A 31 -11.35 -4.43 -4.95
CA LYS A 31 -10.17 -5.30 -5.01
C LYS A 31 -9.94 -5.84 -6.43
N SER A 32 -8.68 -5.88 -6.83
CA SER A 32 -8.14 -6.62 -7.97
C SER A 32 -6.85 -7.30 -7.55
N ILE A 33 -6.61 -8.51 -8.06
CA ILE A 33 -5.40 -9.28 -7.78
C ILE A 33 -4.53 -9.27 -9.04
N SER A 34 -3.22 -9.05 -8.90
CA SER A 34 -2.31 -9.13 -10.03
C SER A 34 -2.28 -10.54 -10.63
N LYS A 35 -1.97 -10.66 -11.92
CA LYS A 35 -1.95 -11.96 -12.63
C LYS A 35 -1.04 -13.00 -11.98
N ASP A 36 0.02 -12.55 -11.28
CA ASP A 36 0.96 -13.41 -10.57
C ASP A 36 0.52 -13.77 -9.14
N GLY A 37 -0.63 -13.26 -8.68
CA GLY A 37 -1.18 -13.51 -7.35
C GLY A 37 -0.44 -12.81 -6.20
N LYS A 38 0.64 -12.08 -6.48
CA LYS A 38 1.55 -11.54 -5.44
C LYS A 38 1.15 -10.17 -4.91
N THR A 39 0.27 -9.47 -5.63
CA THR A 39 -0.11 -8.09 -5.32
C THR A 39 -1.62 -7.95 -5.29
N ILE A 40 -2.13 -7.28 -4.27
CA ILE A 40 -3.53 -6.87 -4.19
C ILE A 40 -3.61 -5.38 -4.45
N ILE A 41 -4.44 -4.98 -5.41
CA ILE A 41 -4.68 -3.59 -5.79
C ILE A 41 -6.08 -3.24 -5.33
N LEU A 42 -6.22 -2.22 -4.49
CA LEU A 42 -7.51 -1.68 -4.10
C LEU A 42 -7.70 -0.29 -4.70
N THR A 43 -8.85 -0.03 -5.31
CA THR A 43 -9.15 1.26 -5.96
C THR A 43 -10.47 1.86 -5.46
N LYS A 44 -10.48 3.18 -5.29
CA LYS A 44 -11.67 3.98 -4.95
C LYS A 44 -11.45 5.40 -5.44
N ASP A 45 -12.43 5.95 -6.15
CA ASP A 45 -12.44 7.34 -6.65
C ASP A 45 -11.16 7.77 -7.41
N GLY A 46 -10.54 6.82 -8.11
CA GLY A 46 -9.30 7.01 -8.88
C GLY A 46 -8.02 7.00 -8.06
N ALA A 47 -8.09 6.89 -6.73
CA ALA A 47 -6.95 6.56 -5.87
C ALA A 47 -6.73 5.04 -5.82
N LYS A 48 -5.51 4.62 -5.45
CA LYS A 48 -5.19 3.20 -5.30
C LYS A 48 -4.27 2.91 -4.12
N TYR A 49 -4.53 1.79 -3.45
CA TYR A 49 -3.59 1.09 -2.58
C TYR A 49 -3.03 -0.14 -3.29
N VAL A 50 -1.75 -0.39 -3.12
CA VAL A 50 -1.07 -1.59 -3.61
C VAL A 50 -0.47 -2.33 -2.43
N LEU A 51 -1.06 -3.46 -2.07
CA LEU A 51 -0.61 -4.34 -1.00
C LEU A 51 0.36 -5.38 -1.55
N ARG A 52 1.55 -5.46 -0.95
CA ARG A 52 2.61 -6.41 -1.34
C ARG A 52 3.11 -7.18 -0.14
N ASP A 53 3.48 -8.43 -0.37
CA ASP A 53 4.22 -9.25 0.59
C ASP A 53 5.72 -9.07 0.39
N GLY A 54 6.49 -9.19 1.49
CA GLY A 54 7.96 -9.28 1.43
C GLY A 54 8.65 -8.06 0.83
N ALA A 55 8.36 -6.85 1.32
CA ALA A 55 9.08 -5.67 0.86
C ALA A 55 10.59 -5.82 1.17
N LYS A 56 11.45 -5.81 0.14
CA LYS A 56 12.92 -6.01 0.23
C LYS A 56 13.65 -5.19 1.30
N SER A 57 13.08 -4.06 1.74
CA SER A 57 13.69 -3.15 2.73
C SER A 57 13.21 -3.37 4.17
N THR A 58 12.10 -4.09 4.39
CA THR A 58 11.48 -4.24 5.71
C THR A 58 11.12 -5.68 6.06
N GLY A 59 11.20 -6.62 5.11
CA GLY A 59 10.84 -8.03 5.28
C GLY A 59 9.33 -8.29 5.39
N GLY A 60 8.54 -7.32 5.86
CA GLY A 60 7.10 -7.43 6.06
C GLY A 60 6.23 -6.90 4.90
N SER A 61 4.92 -7.06 5.05
CA SER A 61 3.92 -6.58 4.09
C SER A 61 3.79 -5.04 4.13
N THR A 62 3.45 -4.46 2.98
CA THR A 62 3.33 -2.99 2.83
C THR A 62 2.10 -2.62 2.03
N ALA A 63 1.56 -1.42 2.28
CA ALA A 63 0.57 -0.76 1.44
C ALA A 63 1.17 0.53 0.85
N ASP A 64 1.29 0.58 -0.47
CA ASP A 64 1.71 1.78 -1.19
C ASP A 64 0.48 2.55 -1.67
N PHE A 65 0.36 3.82 -1.30
CA PHE A 65 -0.75 4.69 -1.67
C PHE A 65 -0.39 5.64 -2.82
N TYR A 66 -1.30 5.70 -3.80
CA TYR A 66 -1.22 6.59 -4.94
C TYR A 66 -2.52 7.42 -4.99
N PRO A 67 -2.43 8.75 -4.95
CA PRO A 67 -3.60 9.61 -5.03
C PRO A 67 -4.19 9.62 -6.45
N LYS A 68 -5.43 10.11 -6.56
CA LYS A 68 -6.16 10.22 -7.83
C LYS A 68 -5.33 10.88 -8.92
N GLY A 69 -5.25 10.22 -10.08
CA GLY A 69 -4.53 10.74 -11.25
C GLY A 69 -3.00 10.69 -11.17
N SER A 70 -2.42 10.23 -10.05
CA SER A 70 -0.97 10.14 -9.90
C SER A 70 -0.43 8.75 -10.22
N LYS A 71 0.63 8.70 -11.04
CA LYS A 71 1.45 7.49 -11.22
C LYS A 71 2.50 7.30 -10.11
N ARG A 72 2.71 8.31 -9.27
CA ARG A 72 3.71 8.31 -8.19
C ARG A 72 3.07 7.98 -6.84
N MET A 73 3.72 7.09 -6.10
CA MET A 73 3.38 6.79 -4.71
C MET A 73 3.73 8.00 -3.83
N THR A 74 2.87 8.32 -2.88
CA THR A 74 3.06 9.44 -1.94
C THR A 74 3.16 9.00 -0.48
N LEU A 75 2.65 7.81 -0.17
CA LEU A 75 2.67 7.23 1.17
C LEU A 75 2.95 5.74 1.08
N LYS A 76 3.86 5.26 1.94
CA LYS A 76 4.07 3.85 2.24
C LYS A 76 3.61 3.58 3.66
N ILE A 77 2.84 2.50 3.83
CA ILE A 77 2.38 2.02 5.13
C ILE A 77 2.99 0.64 5.36
N ARG A 78 3.76 0.48 6.44
CA ARG A 78 4.29 -0.81 6.89
C ARG A 78 3.23 -1.50 7.74
N LEU A 79 2.94 -2.75 7.40
CA LEU A 79 1.94 -3.59 8.05
C LEU A 79 2.66 -4.63 8.93
N LYS A 80 1.95 -5.13 9.95
CA LYS A 80 2.44 -6.15 10.88
C LYS A 80 2.45 -7.54 10.23
#